data_AF-A0A359LZK8-F1
#
_entry.id   AF-A0A359LZK8-F1
#
_cell.length_a   1.000
_cell.length_b   1.000
_cell.length_c   1.000
_cell.angle_alpha   90.00
_cell.angle_beta   90.00
_cell.angle_gamma   90.00
#
_symmetry.space_group_name_H-M   'P 1'
#
loop_
_entity.id
_entity.type
_entity.pdbx_description
1 polymer ?
#
loop_
_entity_poly.entity_id
_entity_poly.type
_entity_poly.pdbx_seq_one_letter_code
_entity_poly.pdbx_strand_id
1 'polypeptide(L)'
;SAAKILETAERLGEPTEMSILLTSGGGLHLVAGSDWPLESLQREHAAAMAFRVTRHGGSVRVDGREGLRSCRFESLPAAEAARRLLGAPASYPIAAR
;
A
#
# COMPACT_ATOMS: atom_id res chain seq x y z
N SER A 1 -9.72 2.73 -3.06
CA SER A 1 -9.54 1.71 -2.01
C SER A 1 -8.06 1.56 -1.70
N ALA A 2 -7.68 1.06 -0.52
CA ALA A 2 -6.28 0.86 -0.15
C ALA A 2 -5.54 -0.11 -1.08
N ALA A 3 -6.18 -1.20 -1.53
CA ALA A 3 -5.60 -2.15 -2.49
C ALA A 3 -5.21 -1.49 -3.82
N LYS A 4 -6.04 -0.59 -4.36
CA LYS A 4 -5.74 0.15 -5.59
C LYS A 4 -4.60 1.15 -5.41
N ILE A 5 -4.47 1.72 -4.20
CA ILE A 5 -3.34 2.58 -3.83
C ILE A 5 -2.05 1.75 -3.80
N LEU A 6 -2.08 0.55 -3.22
CA LEU A 6 -0.93 -0.36 -3.20
C LEU A 6 -0.48 -0.69 -4.63
N GLU A 7 -1.38 -1.18 -5.47
CA GLU A 7 -1.09 -1.54 -6.87
C GLU A 7 -0.47 -0.37 -7.65
N THR A 8 -1.00 0.84 -7.44
CA THR A 8 -0.47 2.04 -8.09
C THR A 8 0.92 2.39 -7.56
N ALA A 9 1.12 2.33 -6.24
CA ALA A 9 2.38 2.65 -5.59
C ALA A 9 3.50 1.62 -5.89
N GLU A 10 3.15 0.36 -6.17
CA GLU A 10 4.09 -0.66 -6.63
C GLU A 10 4.60 -0.39 -8.05
N ARG A 11 3.75 0.14 -8.93
CA ARG A 11 4.09 0.46 -10.33
C ARG A 11 4.90 1.74 -10.49
N LEU A 12 4.78 2.65 -9.53
CA LEU A 12 5.55 3.88 -9.49
C LEU A 12 6.93 3.61 -8.85
N GLY A 13 7.91 4.45 -9.16
CA GLY A 13 9.28 4.40 -8.62
C GLY A 13 9.34 4.72 -7.13
N GLU A 14 10.26 5.57 -6.69
CA GLU A 14 10.35 5.98 -5.27
C GLU A 14 9.50 7.23 -5.01
N PRO A 15 8.22 7.13 -4.58
CA PRO A 15 7.63 8.23 -3.85
C PRO A 15 8.22 8.23 -2.43
N THR A 16 8.63 9.40 -1.97
CA THR A 16 8.82 9.67 -0.54
C THR A 16 7.54 9.26 0.21
N GLU A 17 7.67 8.86 1.48
CA GLU A 17 6.51 8.58 2.35
C GLU A 17 5.41 9.64 2.14
N MET A 18 4.16 9.21 2.00
CA MET A 18 3.07 10.13 1.67
C MET A 18 1.77 9.72 2.36
N SER A 19 0.98 10.70 2.76
CA SER A 19 -0.39 10.51 3.22
C SER A 19 -1.39 11.07 2.21
N ILE A 20 -2.42 10.30 1.90
CA ILE A 20 -3.51 10.63 0.97
C ILE A 20 -4.79 10.77 1.79
N LEU A 21 -5.41 11.94 1.76
CA LEU A 21 -6.61 12.24 2.53
C LEU A 21 -7.77 12.51 1.56
N LEU A 22 -8.90 11.83 1.77
CA LEU A 22 -10.11 12.01 0.99
C LEU A 22 -11.17 12.67 1.87
N THR A 23 -11.63 13.85 1.48
CA THR A 23 -12.71 14.55 2.19
C THR A 23 -14.07 13.97 1.82
N SER A 24 -15.08 14.17 2.67
CA SER A 24 -16.45 13.75 2.39
C SER A 24 -17.06 14.40 1.14
N GLY A 25 -16.55 15.57 0.74
CA GLY A 25 -16.92 16.27 -0.50
C GLY A 25 -16.19 15.80 -1.76
N GLY A 26 -15.38 14.73 -1.66
CA GLY A 26 -14.60 14.20 -2.79
C GLY A 26 -13.29 14.94 -3.06
N GLY A 27 -12.88 15.85 -2.17
CA GLY A 27 -11.58 16.50 -2.23
C GLY A 27 -10.45 15.54 -1.88
N LEU A 28 -9.26 15.80 -2.44
CA LEU A 28 -8.07 14.99 -2.22
C LEU A 28 -6.91 15.90 -1.75
N HIS A 29 -6.32 15.56 -0.61
CA HIS A 29 -5.11 16.21 -0.10
C HIS A 29 -3.96 15.21 -0.06
N LEU A 30 -2.78 15.64 -0.51
CA LEU A 30 -1.54 14.87 -0.45
C LEU A 30 -0.59 15.56 0.54
N VAL A 31 -0.10 14.79 1.51
CA VAL A 31 0.87 15.26 2.50
C VAL A 31 2.13 14.42 2.38
N ALA A 32 3.22 15.02 1.91
CA ALA A 32 4.51 14.33 1.79
C ALA A 32 5.24 14.29 3.15
N GLY A 33 5.82 13.12 3.48
CA GLY A 33 6.80 12.92 4.55
C GLY A 33 6.34 13.38 5.94
N SER A 34 5.12 13.03 6.35
CA SER A 34 4.58 13.46 7.65
C SER A 34 4.58 12.33 8.67
N ASP A 35 5.19 12.60 9.83
CA ASP A 35 5.19 11.69 10.97
C ASP A 35 3.88 11.71 11.77
N TRP A 36 2.90 12.54 11.38
CA TRP A 36 1.64 12.67 12.12
C TRP A 36 0.83 11.38 12.04
N PRO A 37 0.19 10.92 13.13
CA PRO A 37 -0.71 9.78 13.06
C PRO A 37 -1.85 10.00 12.06
N LEU A 38 -2.30 8.94 11.38
CA LEU A 38 -3.41 9.02 10.40
C LEU A 38 -4.70 9.57 11.02
N GLU A 39 -4.95 9.30 12.29
CA GLU A 39 -6.09 9.89 13.00
C GLU A 39 -5.98 11.41 13.14
N SER A 40 -4.80 11.94 13.44
CA SER A 40 -4.58 13.37 13.51
C SER A 40 -4.77 14.02 12.15
N LEU A 41 -4.18 13.45 11.10
CA LEU A 41 -4.40 13.93 9.73
C LEU A 41 -5.87 13.87 9.31
N GLN A 42 -6.59 12.83 9.73
CA GLN A 42 -8.00 12.70 9.44
C GLN A 42 -8.81 13.83 10.10
N ARG A 43 -8.52 14.17 11.36
CA ARG A 43 -9.20 15.24 12.09
C ARG A 43 -8.87 16.63 11.54
N GLU A 44 -7.58 16.94 11.38
CA GLU A 44 -7.12 18.25 10.93
C GLU A 44 -7.64 18.62 9.54
N HIS A 45 -7.72 17.64 8.63
CA HIS A 45 -8.15 17.88 7.25
C HIS A 45 -9.62 17.51 7.00
N ALA A 46 -10.40 17.25 8.05
CA ALA A 46 -11.79 16.80 7.96
C ALA A 46 -11.98 15.67 6.93
N ALA A 47 -11.03 14.73 6.89
CA ALA A 47 -11.01 13.66 5.91
C ALA A 47 -11.99 12.55 6.32
N ALA A 48 -12.78 12.07 5.36
CA ALA A 48 -13.60 10.87 5.56
C ALA A 48 -12.70 9.62 5.61
N MET A 49 -11.60 9.63 4.84
CA MET A 49 -10.66 8.53 4.73
C MET A 49 -9.23 9.06 4.66
N ALA A 50 -8.31 8.41 5.37
CA ALA A 50 -6.89 8.73 5.34
C ALA A 50 -6.07 7.49 5.02
N PHE A 51 -5.08 7.61 4.13
CA PHE A 51 -4.14 6.56 3.79
C PHE A 51 -2.70 7.04 4.01
N ARG A 52 -1.81 6.14 4.43
CA ARG A 52 -0.37 6.36 4.45
C ARG A 52 0.30 5.31 3.58
N VAL A 53 1.09 5.78 2.63
CA VAL A 53 1.95 4.96 1.77
C VAL A 53 3.37 5.10 2.28
N THR A 54 3.96 3.99 2.69
CA THR A 54 5.36 3.90 3.10
C THR A 54 6.06 2.86 2.23
N ARG A 55 7.33 3.11 1.92
CA ARG A 55 8.17 2.19 1.18
C ARG A 55 9.37 1.84 2.04
N HIS A 56 9.63 0.54 2.21
CA HIS A 56 10.71 0.05 3.06
C HIS A 56 11.27 -1.25 2.50
N GLY A 57 12.60 -1.33 2.31
CA GLY A 57 13.26 -2.58 1.92
C GLY A 57 12.74 -3.22 0.62
N GLY A 58 12.26 -2.40 -0.32
CA GLY A 58 11.68 -2.88 -1.59
C GLY A 58 10.24 -3.38 -1.52
N SER A 59 9.56 -3.22 -0.38
CA SER A 59 8.10 -3.38 -0.26
C SER A 59 7.39 -2.04 -0.10
N VAL A 60 6.10 -2.03 -0.44
CA VAL A 60 5.18 -0.91 -0.24
C VAL A 60 4.15 -1.33 0.80
N ARG A 61 3.90 -0.48 1.78
CA ARG A 61 2.82 -0.62 2.76
C ARG A 61 1.85 0.53 2.64
N VAL A 62 0.56 0.20 2.65
CA VAL A 62 -0.55 1.14 2.67
C VAL A 62 -1.37 0.90 3.92
N ASP A 63 -1.30 1.85 4.85
CA ASP A 63 -2.19 1.91 6.01
C ASP A 63 -3.39 2.79 5.67
N GLY A 64 -4.61 2.36 5.98
CA GLY A 64 -5.84 3.11 5.73
C GLY A 64 -6.67 3.24 6.99
N ARG A 65 -7.36 4.37 7.13
CA ARG A 65 -8.25 4.67 8.25
C ARG A 65 -9.52 5.38 7.80
N GLU A 66 -10.65 4.95 8.37
CA GLU A 66 -11.97 5.55 8.21
C GLU A 66 -12.67 5.61 9.57
N GLY A 67 -12.50 6.71 10.30
CA GLY A 67 -13.03 6.82 11.66
C GLY A 67 -12.32 5.80 12.55
N LEU A 68 -13.07 4.83 13.10
CA LEU A 68 -12.51 3.75 13.92
C LEU A 68 -12.05 2.52 13.11
N ARG A 69 -12.39 2.45 11.82
CA ARG A 69 -11.98 1.32 10.96
C ARG A 69 -10.57 1.56 10.44
N SER A 70 -9.78 0.50 10.36
CA SER A 70 -8.46 0.54 9.75
C SER A 70 -8.18 -0.67 8.88
N CYS A 71 -7.28 -0.51 7.92
CA CYS A 71 -6.75 -1.61 7.11
C CYS A 71 -5.25 -1.41 6.86
N ARG A 72 -4.55 -2.52 6.61
CA ARG A 72 -3.15 -2.52 6.20
C ARG A 72 -2.98 -3.46 5.01
N PHE A 73 -2.36 -2.96 3.96
CA PHE A 73 -1.95 -3.73 2.79
C PHE A 73 -0.43 -3.61 2.65
N GLU A 74 0.24 -4.70 2.34
CA GLU A 74 1.69 -4.73 2.22
C GLU A 74 2.10 -5.66 1.08
N SER A 75 2.99 -5.18 0.22
CA SER A 75 3.58 -6.00 -0.82
C SER A 75 4.78 -6.77 -0.31
N LEU A 76 5.15 -7.83 -1.04
CA LEU A 76 6.40 -8.54 -0.80
C LEU A 76 7.52 -7.85 -1.60
N PRO A 77 8.75 -7.84 -1.07
CA PRO A 77 9.92 -7.49 -1.88
C PRO A 77 9.99 -8.40 -3.12
N ALA A 78 10.39 -7.84 -4.27
CA ALA A 78 10.41 -8.57 -5.54
C ALA A 78 11.21 -9.89 -5.48
N ALA A 79 12.34 -9.91 -4.76
CA ALA A 79 13.15 -11.12 -4.58
C ALA A 79 12.40 -12.22 -3.79
N GLU A 80 11.62 -11.85 -2.79
CA GLU A 80 10.83 -12.79 -1.99
C GLU A 80 9.63 -13.31 -2.80
N ALA A 81 8.96 -12.42 -3.55
CA ALA A 81 7.91 -12.83 -4.48
C ALA A 81 8.44 -13.82 -5.53
N ALA A 82 9.62 -13.55 -6.11
CA ALA A 82 10.26 -14.44 -7.06
C ALA A 82 10.59 -15.81 -6.46
N ARG A 83 11.14 -15.86 -5.23
CA ARG A 83 11.41 -17.13 -4.54
C ARG A 83 10.15 -17.96 -4.34
N ARG A 84 9.02 -17.35 -4.00
CA ARG A 84 7.74 -18.06 -3.83
C ARG A 84 7.20 -18.60 -5.14
N LEU A 85 7.32 -17.84 -6.22
CA LEU A 85 6.86 -18.26 -7.55
C LEU A 85 7.75 -19.37 -8.13
N LEU A 86 9.07 -19.26 -7.96
CA LEU A 86 10.06 -20.20 -8.49
C LEU A 86 10.26 -21.45 -7.62
N GLY A 87 9.93 -21.36 -6.33
CA GLY A 87 10.04 -22.46 -5.36
C GLY A 87 8.84 -23.42 -5.34
N ALA A 88 7.78 -23.14 -6.11
CA ALA A 88 6.76 -24.13 -6.40
C ALA A 88 7.37 -25.18 -7.35
N PRO A 89 7.39 -26.49 -7.01
CA PRO A 89 7.86 -27.48 -7.95
C PRO A 89 6.94 -27.44 -9.16
N ALA A 90 7.48 -26.99 -10.30
CA ALA A 90 6.81 -27.13 -11.58
C ALA A 90 6.67 -28.62 -11.86
N SER A 91 5.52 -29.20 -11.52
CA SER A 91 5.18 -30.57 -11.88
C SER A 91 4.90 -30.58 -13.37
N TYR A 92 5.96 -30.62 -14.18
CA TYR A 92 5.83 -31.03 -15.57
C TYR A 92 5.68 -32.55 -15.58
N PRO A 93 4.52 -33.12 -15.96
CA PRO A 93 4.44 -34.55 -16.18
C PRO A 93 5.36 -34.86 -17.37
N ILE A 94 6.49 -35.51 -17.08
CA ILE A 94 7.31 -36.11 -18.12
C ILE A 94 6.53 -37.33 -18.60
N ALA A 95 5.96 -37.24 -19.80
CA ALA A 95 5.36 -38.38 -20.48
C ALA A 95 6.50 -39.38 -20.80
N ALA A 96 6.54 -40.50 -20.08
CA ALA A 96 7.40 -41.62 -20.41
C ALA A 96 6.84 -42.35 -21.64
N ARG A 97 7.75 -42.66 -22.57
CA ARG A 97 7.51 -43.33 -23.86
C ARG A 97 7.03 -44.76 -23.71
#